data_AF-A0A8D2KX55-F1
#
_entry.id   AF-A0A8D2KX55-F1
#
_cell.length_a   1.000
_cell.length_b   1.000
_cell.length_c   1.000
_cell.angle_alpha   90.00
_cell.angle_beta   90.00
_cell.angle_gamma   90.00
#
_symmetry.space_group_name_H-M   'P 1'
#
loop_
_entity.id
_entity.type
_entity.pdbx_description
1 polymer ?
#
loop_
_entity_poly.entity_id
_entity_poly.type
_entity_poly.pdbx_seq_one_letter_code
_entity_poly.pdbx_strand_id
1 'polypeptide(L)'
;SVFIMIRAGPGRHAVHLNTPLTIRAICIEEMGQWMQHYSASFLTDGYLKYIGWTLYDKHAEVRLKCLLALQGLYGSQERAARMELFTSRFKERMVSMVLDKELPVAVEAVRLLTLILQNMDEVLTDSDCESVFPLVYASSRPLAAAAGEFLFRRLVQV
;
A
#
# COMPACT_ATOMS: atom_id res chain seq x y z
N SER A 1 0.04 -11.39 -21.01
CA SER A 1 0.64 -10.16 -20.42
C SER A 1 0.95 -10.31 -18.93
N VAL A 2 0.03 -10.74 -18.06
CA VAL A 2 0.33 -11.02 -16.62
C VAL A 2 1.22 -12.27 -16.43
N PHE A 3 1.10 -13.25 -17.32
CA PHE A 3 1.92 -14.48 -17.34
C PHE A 3 3.44 -14.23 -17.53
N ILE A 4 3.85 -13.08 -18.10
CA ILE A 4 5.27 -12.79 -18.38
C ILE A 4 6.00 -12.33 -17.11
N MET A 5 5.32 -11.63 -16.19
CA MET A 5 5.92 -11.26 -14.89
C MET A 5 5.95 -12.43 -13.89
N ILE A 6 4.93 -13.31 -13.88
CA ILE A 6 4.90 -14.47 -12.98
C ILE A 6 5.96 -15.51 -13.33
N ARG A 7 6.33 -15.65 -14.61
CA ARG A 7 7.42 -16.53 -15.05
C ARG A 7 8.82 -15.95 -14.84
N ALA A 8 8.96 -14.69 -14.44
CA ALA A 8 10.25 -14.11 -14.10
C ALA A 8 10.61 -14.49 -12.66
N GLY A 9 11.33 -15.62 -12.53
CA GLY A 9 11.88 -16.09 -11.26
C GLY A 9 12.81 -15.07 -10.54
N PRO A 10 13.31 -15.41 -9.34
CA PRO A 10 13.86 -14.49 -8.34
C PRO A 10 15.10 -13.65 -8.73
N GLY A 11 15.57 -13.71 -9.97
CA GLY A 11 16.87 -13.17 -10.40
C GLY A 11 16.84 -11.92 -11.28
N ARG A 12 15.70 -11.24 -11.48
CA ARG A 12 15.63 -10.11 -12.45
C ARG A 12 14.85 -8.89 -11.95
N HIS A 13 15.42 -8.19 -10.97
CA HIS A 13 14.98 -6.84 -10.58
C HIS A 13 14.98 -5.83 -11.75
N ALA A 14 15.76 -6.06 -12.80
CA ALA A 14 15.94 -5.11 -13.92
C ALA A 14 14.79 -5.12 -14.96
N VAL A 15 13.95 -6.16 -15.03
CA VAL A 15 12.90 -6.27 -16.07
C VAL A 15 11.65 -5.43 -15.73
N HIS A 16 11.45 -5.14 -14.43
CA HIS A 16 10.34 -4.30 -13.96
C HIS A 16 10.49 -2.82 -14.35
N LEU A 17 11.69 -2.33 -14.63
CA LEU A 17 11.90 -0.91 -14.99
C LEU A 17 11.69 -0.62 -16.48
N ASN A 18 11.83 -1.63 -17.35
CA ASN A 18 11.77 -1.48 -18.82
C ASN A 18 10.40 -1.84 -19.43
N THR A 19 9.41 -2.20 -18.61
CA THR A 19 8.03 -2.45 -19.06
C THR A 19 7.23 -1.14 -19.07
N PRO A 20 6.37 -0.85 -20.07
CA PRO A 20 5.53 0.34 -20.09
C PRO A 20 4.74 0.53 -18.79
N LEU A 21 4.61 1.78 -18.31
CA LEU A 21 3.92 2.12 -17.06
C LEU A 21 2.53 1.49 -16.95
N THR A 22 1.77 1.52 -18.04
CA THR A 22 0.39 1.00 -18.11
C THR A 22 0.36 -0.50 -17.87
N ILE A 23 1.35 -1.24 -18.39
CA ILE A 23 1.43 -2.69 -18.17
C ILE A 23 1.75 -2.98 -16.70
N ARG A 24 2.65 -2.20 -16.08
CA ARG A 24 2.99 -2.38 -14.66
C ARG A 24 1.80 -2.08 -13.76
N ALA A 25 1.09 -0.98 -14.03
CA ALA A 25 -0.12 -0.59 -13.30
C ALA A 25 -1.20 -1.68 -13.38
N ILE A 26 -1.51 -2.18 -14.58
CA ILE A 26 -2.48 -3.27 -14.79
C ILE A 26 -2.04 -4.55 -14.06
N CYS A 27 -0.77 -4.94 -14.18
CA CYS A 27 -0.28 -6.16 -13.51
C CYS A 27 -0.42 -6.10 -11.99
N ILE A 28 -0.14 -4.94 -11.37
CA ILE A 28 -0.29 -4.76 -9.93
C ILE A 28 -1.77 -4.81 -9.52
N GLU A 29 -2.64 -4.18 -10.29
CA GLU A 29 -4.08 -4.19 -10.06
C GLU A 29 -4.65 -5.61 -10.09
N GLU A 30 -4.36 -6.38 -11.14
CA GLU A 30 -4.80 -7.77 -11.27
C GLU A 30 -4.23 -8.67 -10.17
N MET A 31 -2.95 -8.49 -9.81
CA MET A 31 -2.34 -9.23 -8.71
C MET A 31 -3.04 -8.96 -7.38
N GLY A 32 -3.36 -7.69 -7.10
CA GLY A 32 -4.15 -7.31 -5.93
C GLY A 32 -5.52 -7.98 -5.92
N GLN A 33 -6.22 -8.01 -7.06
CA GLN A 33 -7.50 -8.70 -7.18
C GLN A 33 -7.39 -10.19 -6.92
N TRP A 34 -6.37 -10.87 -7.45
CA TRP A 34 -6.19 -12.30 -7.20
C TRP A 34 -5.89 -12.62 -5.74
N MET A 35 -5.07 -11.80 -5.08
CA MET A 35 -4.81 -11.94 -3.65
C MET A 35 -6.06 -11.71 -2.79
N GLN A 36 -6.98 -10.85 -3.22
CA GLN A 36 -8.24 -10.59 -2.53
C GLN A 36 -9.25 -11.73 -2.73
N HIS A 37 -9.48 -12.17 -3.97
CA HIS A 37 -10.51 -13.17 -4.31
C HIS A 37 -10.06 -14.62 -4.06
N TYR A 38 -8.75 -14.88 -4.14
CA TYR A 38 -8.16 -16.23 -4.05
C TYR A 38 -7.01 -16.24 -3.02
N SER A 39 -7.26 -15.65 -1.85
CA SER A 39 -6.24 -15.45 -0.81
C SER A 39 -5.54 -16.74 -0.37
N ALA A 40 -6.23 -17.88 -0.35
CA ALA A 40 -5.65 -19.18 -0.02
C ALA A 40 -4.48 -19.58 -0.94
N SER A 41 -4.52 -19.18 -2.23
CA SER A 41 -3.50 -19.55 -3.22
C SER A 41 -2.52 -18.42 -3.52
N PHE A 42 -2.97 -17.16 -3.48
CA PHE A 42 -2.19 -16.02 -3.98
C PHE A 42 -1.67 -15.07 -2.91
N LEU A 43 -2.26 -15.05 -1.71
CA LEU A 43 -1.78 -14.20 -0.62
C LEU A 43 -0.57 -14.86 0.06
N THR A 44 0.57 -14.83 -0.63
CA THR A 44 1.84 -15.41 -0.17
C THR A 44 2.97 -14.42 -0.33
N ASP A 45 4.03 -14.56 0.47
CA ASP A 45 5.22 -13.70 0.42
C ASP A 45 5.86 -13.66 -0.99
N GLY A 46 5.77 -14.77 -1.71
CA GLY A 46 6.28 -14.91 -3.07
C GLY A 46 5.63 -13.93 -4.05
N TYR A 47 4.35 -13.62 -3.87
CA TYR A 47 3.64 -12.64 -4.69
C TYR A 47 3.67 -11.23 -4.07
N LEU A 48 3.50 -11.12 -2.74
CA LEU A 48 3.45 -9.83 -2.03
C LEU A 48 4.72 -8.98 -2.26
N LYS A 49 5.90 -9.61 -2.37
CA LYS A 49 7.15 -8.91 -2.65
C LYS A 49 7.09 -8.03 -3.92
N TYR A 50 6.31 -8.42 -4.93
CA TYR A 50 6.20 -7.64 -6.17
C TYR A 50 5.43 -6.33 -5.93
N ILE A 51 4.37 -6.37 -5.13
CA ILE A 51 3.66 -5.15 -4.72
C ILE A 51 4.60 -4.27 -3.86
N GLY A 52 5.29 -4.86 -2.88
CA GLY A 52 6.20 -4.13 -1.99
C GLY A 52 7.34 -3.43 -2.72
N TRP A 53 8.00 -4.10 -3.68
CA TRP A 53 9.03 -3.46 -4.50
C TRP A 53 8.46 -2.38 -5.43
N THR A 54 7.23 -2.55 -5.90
CA THR A 54 6.60 -1.61 -6.83
C THR A 54 6.10 -0.33 -6.14
N LEU A 55 6.02 -0.29 -4.80
CA LEU A 55 5.84 0.96 -4.03
C LEU A 55 6.95 2.00 -4.29
N TYR A 56 8.11 1.56 -4.82
CA TYR A 56 9.24 2.41 -5.17
C TYR A 56 9.26 2.82 -6.66
N ASP A 57 8.20 2.54 -7.43
CA ASP A 57 8.14 2.91 -8.84
C ASP A 57 8.23 4.43 -9.03
N LYS A 58 8.94 4.86 -10.07
CA LYS A 58 9.12 6.27 -10.43
C LYS A 58 7.79 6.94 -10.82
N HIS A 59 6.85 6.17 -11.37
CA HIS A 59 5.57 6.67 -11.86
C HIS A 59 4.49 6.54 -10.79
N ALA A 60 3.80 7.64 -10.53
CA ALA A 60 2.81 7.72 -9.46
C ALA A 60 1.59 6.85 -9.69
N GLU A 61 1.16 6.68 -10.94
CA GLU A 61 0.06 5.79 -11.30
C GLU A 61 0.32 4.35 -10.84
N VAL A 62 1.57 3.88 -10.97
CA VAL A 62 1.95 2.53 -10.54
C VAL A 62 1.95 2.44 -9.01
N ARG A 63 2.51 3.45 -8.33
CA ARG A 63 2.48 3.52 -6.85
C ARG A 63 1.05 3.56 -6.30
N LEU A 64 0.16 4.30 -6.97
CA LEU A 64 -1.25 4.38 -6.62
C LEU A 64 -1.92 3.00 -6.71
N LYS A 65 -1.68 2.24 -7.79
CA LYS A 65 -2.20 0.87 -7.92
C LYS A 65 -1.68 -0.05 -6.81
N CYS A 66 -0.43 0.11 -6.36
CA CYS A 66 0.07 -0.64 -5.21
C CYS A 66 -0.72 -0.32 -3.94
N LEU A 67 -0.95 0.96 -3.63
CA LEU A 67 -1.71 1.37 -2.44
C LEU A 67 -3.14 0.82 -2.48
N LEU A 68 -3.83 0.95 -3.61
CA LEU A 68 -5.21 0.45 -3.78
C LEU A 68 -5.28 -1.08 -3.64
N ALA A 69 -4.31 -1.81 -4.21
CA ALA A 69 -4.21 -3.25 -4.03
C ALA A 69 -4.04 -3.62 -2.55
N LEU A 70 -3.15 -2.93 -1.83
CA LEU A 70 -2.92 -3.14 -0.39
C LEU A 70 -4.15 -2.80 0.44
N GLN A 71 -4.87 -1.71 0.13
CA GLN A 71 -6.09 -1.36 0.86
C GLN A 71 -7.13 -2.48 0.84
N GLY A 72 -7.36 -3.13 -0.31
CA GLY A 72 -8.29 -4.26 -0.35
C GLY A 72 -7.79 -5.50 0.41
N LEU A 73 -6.47 -5.64 0.62
CA LEU A 73 -5.90 -6.68 1.48
C LEU A 73 -6.07 -6.34 2.97
N TYR A 74 -5.72 -5.13 3.40
CA TYR A 74 -5.88 -4.72 4.81
C TYR A 74 -7.33 -4.45 5.22
N GLY A 75 -8.26 -4.30 4.27
CA GLY A 75 -9.68 -4.10 4.56
C GLY A 75 -10.40 -5.31 5.17
N SER A 76 -9.71 -6.42 5.44
CA SER A 76 -10.21 -7.55 6.23
C SER A 76 -9.16 -7.97 7.25
N GLN A 77 -9.58 -8.11 8.51
CA GLN A 77 -8.71 -8.55 9.61
C GLN A 77 -8.06 -9.92 9.33
N GLU A 78 -8.80 -10.86 8.74
CA GLU A 78 -8.27 -12.20 8.38
C GLU A 78 -7.11 -12.09 7.36
N ARG A 79 -7.26 -11.22 6.36
CA ARG A 79 -6.20 -10.99 5.37
C ARG A 79 -5.05 -10.18 5.95
N ALA A 80 -5.35 -9.17 6.77
CA ALA A 80 -4.36 -8.34 7.43
C ALA A 80 -3.44 -9.17 8.34
N ALA A 81 -3.95 -10.17 9.06
CA ALA A 81 -3.15 -11.08 9.86
C ALA A 81 -2.10 -11.84 9.02
N ARG A 82 -2.39 -12.12 7.75
CA ARG A 82 -1.43 -12.77 6.82
C ARG A 82 -0.42 -11.79 6.21
N MET A 83 -0.53 -10.50 6.52
CA MET A 83 0.34 -9.44 5.99
C MET A 83 1.48 -9.08 6.94
N GLU A 84 1.58 -9.63 8.15
CA GLU A 84 2.55 -9.21 9.20
C GLU A 84 3.99 -9.06 8.71
N LEU A 85 4.55 -10.07 8.04
CA LEU A 85 5.92 -10.03 7.52
C LEU A 85 6.10 -8.96 6.43
N PHE A 86 5.09 -8.82 5.56
CA PHE A 86 5.08 -7.80 4.52
C PHE A 86 5.02 -6.39 5.15
N THR A 87 4.11 -6.20 6.11
CA THR A 87 3.90 -4.92 6.79
C THR A 87 5.18 -4.51 7.50
N SER A 88 5.78 -5.39 8.30
CA SER A 88 7.03 -5.13 9.01
C SER A 88 8.15 -4.68 8.06
N ARG A 89 8.27 -5.33 6.91
CA ARG A 89 9.31 -5.03 5.92
C ARG A 89 9.09 -3.71 5.18
N PHE A 90 7.86 -3.34 4.86
CA PHE A 90 7.54 -2.21 3.99
C PHE A 90 6.86 -1.05 4.71
N LYS A 91 6.67 -1.11 6.04
CA LYS A 91 6.01 -0.09 6.86
C LYS A 91 6.59 1.29 6.63
N GLU A 92 7.90 1.45 6.79
CA GLU A 92 8.57 2.75 6.63
C GLU A 92 8.29 3.36 5.26
N ARG A 93 8.24 2.53 4.21
CA ARG A 93 7.88 3.00 2.87
C ARG A 93 6.44 3.48 2.80
N MET A 94 5.49 2.69 3.30
CA MET A 94 4.07 3.07 3.30
C MET A 94 3.84 4.37 4.09
N VAL A 95 4.49 4.51 5.25
CA VAL A 95 4.42 5.74 6.06
C VAL A 95 5.00 6.93 5.29
N SER A 96 6.18 6.79 4.67
CA SER A 96 6.79 7.88 3.88
C SER A 96 5.91 8.37 2.72
N MET A 97 4.99 7.53 2.22
CA MET A 97 4.14 7.86 1.08
C MET A 97 3.02 8.85 1.42
N VAL A 98 2.75 9.14 2.69
CA VAL A 98 1.83 10.23 3.07
C VAL A 98 2.37 11.62 2.65
N LEU A 99 3.68 11.70 2.37
CA LEU A 99 4.36 12.86 1.82
C LEU A 99 4.78 12.64 0.36
N ASP A 100 4.13 11.72 -0.36
CA ASP A 100 4.41 11.53 -1.78
C ASP A 100 4.16 12.83 -2.56
N LYS A 101 5.04 13.10 -3.54
CA LYS A 101 4.97 14.31 -4.37
C LYS A 101 3.65 14.43 -5.14
N GLU A 102 3.02 13.29 -5.47
CA GLU A 102 1.73 13.29 -6.15
C GLU A 102 0.61 13.14 -5.13
N LEU A 103 -0.22 14.18 -5.04
CA LEU A 103 -1.29 14.28 -4.05
C LEU A 103 -2.25 13.07 -4.01
N PRO A 104 -2.68 12.46 -5.14
CA PRO A 104 -3.52 11.26 -5.08
C PRO A 104 -2.85 10.09 -4.37
N VAL A 105 -1.53 9.93 -4.53
CA VAL A 105 -0.77 8.86 -3.85
C VAL A 105 -0.70 9.14 -2.35
N ALA A 106 -0.47 10.39 -1.94
CA ALA A 106 -0.46 10.78 -0.53
C ALA A 106 -1.81 10.53 0.16
N VAL A 107 -2.92 10.87 -0.49
CA VAL A 107 -4.28 10.60 0.03
C VAL A 107 -4.49 9.11 0.26
N GLU A 108 -4.18 8.28 -0.74
CA GLU A 108 -4.36 6.83 -0.63
C GLU A 108 -3.39 6.17 0.35
N ALA A 109 -2.22 6.77 0.60
CA ALA A 109 -1.31 6.32 1.64
C ALA A 109 -1.90 6.54 3.03
N VAL A 110 -2.51 7.71 3.29
CA VAL A 110 -3.19 7.97 4.57
C VAL A 110 -4.37 7.01 4.77
N ARG A 111 -5.17 6.75 3.73
CA ARG A 111 -6.25 5.75 3.79
C ARG A 111 -5.73 4.35 4.08
N LEU A 112 -4.60 3.96 3.47
CA LEU A 112 -3.96 2.68 3.75
C LEU A 112 -3.51 2.57 5.21
N LEU A 113 -2.82 3.60 5.75
CA LEU A 113 -2.42 3.61 7.16
C LEU A 113 -3.64 3.56 8.09
N THR A 114 -4.75 4.17 7.70
CA THR A 114 -6.02 4.12 8.44
C THR A 114 -6.57 2.70 8.53
N LEU A 115 -6.48 1.90 7.45
CA LEU A 115 -6.87 0.50 7.46
C LEU A 115 -5.92 -0.38 8.28
N ILE A 116 -4.61 -0.11 8.20
CA ILE A 116 -3.61 -0.82 9.02
C ILE A 116 -3.88 -0.55 10.50
N LEU A 117 -4.11 0.70 10.89
CA LEU A 117 -4.43 1.09 12.27
C LEU A 117 -5.67 0.36 12.80
N GLN A 118 -6.67 0.11 11.95
CA GLN A 118 -7.93 -0.53 12.34
C GLN A 118 -7.85 -2.06 12.42
N ASN A 119 -7.03 -2.68 11.58
CA ASN A 119 -7.05 -4.13 11.38
C ASN A 119 -5.77 -4.82 11.87
N MET A 120 -4.77 -4.06 12.32
CA MET A 120 -3.52 -4.58 12.86
C MET A 120 -3.11 -3.82 14.11
N ASP A 121 -3.20 -4.50 15.26
CA ASP A 121 -2.81 -3.94 16.54
C ASP A 121 -1.29 -3.73 16.62
N GLU A 122 -0.87 -2.63 17.25
CA GLU A 122 0.53 -2.29 17.59
C GLU A 122 1.54 -2.22 16.42
N VAL A 123 1.07 -2.23 15.17
CA VAL A 123 1.96 -2.14 13.99
C VAL A 123 2.49 -0.72 13.76
N LEU A 124 1.62 0.28 13.89
CA LEU A 124 1.97 1.69 13.73
C LEU A 124 2.40 2.25 15.07
N THR A 125 3.63 2.75 15.13
CA THR A 125 4.16 3.45 16.31
C THR A 125 3.63 4.89 16.37
N ASP A 126 3.79 5.55 17.51
CA ASP A 126 3.42 6.96 17.65
C ASP A 126 4.19 7.84 16.65
N SER A 127 5.48 7.58 16.45
CA SER A 127 6.30 8.27 15.43
C SER A 127 5.76 8.08 14.01
N ASP A 128 5.23 6.90 13.68
CA ASP A 128 4.64 6.66 12.36
C ASP A 128 3.37 7.52 12.19
N CYS A 129 2.56 7.61 13.24
CA CYS A 129 1.30 8.37 13.25
C CYS A 129 1.52 9.88 13.20
N GLU A 130 2.55 10.39 13.87
CA GLU A 130 2.89 11.83 13.90
C GLU A 130 3.14 12.41 12.51
N SER A 131 3.60 11.59 11.55
CA SER A 131 3.78 12.01 10.16
C SER A 131 2.47 12.44 9.47
N VAL A 132 1.32 11.96 9.96
CA VAL A 132 -0.01 12.25 9.41
C VAL A 132 -0.63 13.48 10.06
N PHE A 133 -0.27 13.81 11.31
CA PHE A 133 -0.95 14.85 12.09
C PHE A 133 -0.94 16.25 11.44
N PRO A 134 0.18 16.74 10.87
CA PRO A 134 0.19 18.04 10.21
C PRO A 134 -0.72 18.10 8.97
N LEU A 135 -1.05 16.96 8.37
CA LEU A 135 -1.78 16.90 7.10
C LEU A 135 -3.25 17.33 7.24
N VAL A 136 -3.81 17.38 8.45
CA VAL A 136 -5.16 17.95 8.67
C VAL A 136 -5.24 19.44 8.31
N TYR A 137 -4.10 20.13 8.31
CA TYR A 137 -3.98 21.52 7.92
C TYR A 137 -3.56 21.70 6.45
N ALA A 138 -3.47 20.60 5.67
CA ALA A 138 -3.11 20.67 4.27
C ALA A 138 -4.14 21.49 3.47
N SER A 139 -3.68 22.34 2.54
CA SER A 139 -4.56 23.11 1.66
C SER A 139 -5.40 22.22 0.72
N SER A 140 -4.96 20.98 0.51
CA SER A 140 -5.73 19.97 -0.21
C SER A 140 -6.83 19.38 0.67
N ARG A 141 -8.09 19.70 0.36
CA ARG A 141 -9.25 19.17 1.09
C ARG A 141 -9.30 17.63 1.13
N PRO A 142 -9.04 16.87 0.04
CA PRO A 142 -9.01 15.42 0.12
C PRO A 142 -7.97 14.86 1.09
N LEU A 143 -6.78 15.46 1.14
CA LEU A 143 -5.71 15.02 2.04
C LEU A 143 -6.02 15.37 3.50
N ALA A 144 -6.47 16.60 3.74
CA ALA A 144 -6.90 17.03 5.07
C ALA A 144 -8.05 16.18 5.62
N ALA A 145 -9.01 15.82 4.77
CA ALA A 145 -10.12 14.94 5.15
C ALA A 145 -9.64 13.51 5.49
N ALA A 146 -8.77 12.93 4.66
CA ALA A 146 -8.21 11.60 4.93
C ALA A 146 -7.38 11.59 6.23
N ALA A 147 -6.57 12.62 6.47
CA ALA A 147 -5.82 12.78 7.71
C ALA A 147 -6.76 12.92 8.91
N GLY A 148 -7.82 13.74 8.79
CA GLY A 148 -8.82 13.90 9.83
C GLY A 148 -9.49 12.58 10.22
N GLU A 149 -9.81 11.73 9.23
CA GLU A 149 -10.33 10.38 9.48
C GLU A 149 -9.31 9.50 10.24
N PHE A 150 -8.04 9.52 9.83
CA PHE A 150 -6.97 8.80 10.53
C PHE A 150 -6.84 9.24 12.00
N LEU A 151 -6.83 10.55 12.27
CA LEU A 151 -6.73 11.08 13.63
C LEU A 151 -7.95 10.72 14.48
N PHE A 152 -9.15 10.79 13.90
CA PHE A 152 -10.37 10.38 14.59
C PHE A 152 -10.29 8.92 15.04
N ARG A 153 -9.81 8.02 14.17
CA ARG A 153 -9.60 6.61 14.52
C ARG A 153 -8.54 6.45 15.62
N ARG A 154 -7.41 7.15 15.52
CA ARG A 154 -6.30 7.03 16.49
C ARG A 154 -6.60 7.58 17.88
N LEU A 155 -7.40 8.65 17.98
CA LEU A 155 -7.61 9.36 19.25
C LEU A 155 -8.93 9.01 19.94
N VAL A 156 -9.95 8.61 19.17
CA VAL A 156 -11.32 8.44 19.69
C VAL A 156 -11.75 6.98 19.73
N GLN A 157 -11.13 6.10 18.93
CA GLN A 157 -11.49 4.67 18.86
C GLN A 157 -10.41 3.74 19.46
N VAL A 158 -9.55 4.25 20.35
CA VAL A 158 -8.68 3.44 21.22
C VAL A 158 -9.44 3.08 22.50
#